data_AF-A0AAN8USQ0-F1
#
_entry.id   AF-A0AAN8USQ0-F1
#
_cell.length_a   1.000
_cell.length_b   1.000
_cell.length_c   1.000
_cell.angle_alpha   90.00
_cell.angle_beta   90.00
_cell.angle_gamma   90.00
#
_symmetry.space_group_name_H-M   'P 1'
#
loop_
_entity.id
_entity.type
_entity.pdbx_description
1 polymer ?
#
loop_
_entity_poly.entity_id
_entity_poly.type
_entity_poly.pdbx_seq_one_letter_code
_entity_poly.pdbx_strand_id
1 'polypeptide(L)'
;MRFIAVLVLVLLTTIVGTAAQEQCGRQAGGKVCPAGLCCIQYGYCGNTADYCTQNCQSQCDGSSPTPEARFLKISVIVTVGGLAQDRCGSQGGGNVCPGGLCCTKFGYCGSTSNYCYSGCGSLCPSISDGSGISSLISRSLFDQMLKYRNDKGCPGKGFYTYYAFLDAANSFPSFGTTGDTNTRRREIAAFLAQTSYLTSGGWGSVPDGPYAWGYCYLEAQNSTGSYCVNSSKWPCVAGKKYYGRGPIQIAYNYNYGPAGQALGVDLLSNPDLVVTDPTISFKTALWFWMTPQSPQPSCHYAITGSWTPSTADMAAGRLPGFGVTINLIAGGNACGNGTNVLAEDRIGFYKRYCNILGVGYGNNTDCSNQKPF
;
A
#
# COMPACT_ATOMS: atom_id res chain seq x y z
N MET A 1 -18.60 5.21 77.52
CA MET A 1 -19.27 4.32 76.54
C MET A 1 -19.23 5.00 75.19
N ARG A 2 -18.69 4.29 74.18
CA ARG A 2 -19.09 4.36 72.76
C ARG A 2 -18.66 5.56 71.88
N PHE A 3 -17.94 5.17 70.81
CA PHE A 3 -17.75 5.75 69.48
C PHE A 3 -16.62 6.78 69.21
N ILE A 4 -15.48 6.19 68.83
CA ILE A 4 -14.37 6.62 67.97
C ILE A 4 -14.92 7.18 66.63
N ALA A 5 -14.70 8.45 66.30
CA ALA A 5 -13.60 9.05 65.52
C ALA A 5 -13.73 8.94 63.99
N VAL A 6 -13.83 10.11 63.34
CA VAL A 6 -13.42 10.33 61.94
C VAL A 6 -12.71 11.68 61.89
N LEU A 7 -11.38 11.65 61.92
CA LEU A 7 -10.54 12.82 61.59
C LEU A 7 -9.91 12.54 60.23
N VAL A 8 -10.23 13.39 59.26
CA VAL A 8 -9.69 13.39 57.90
C VAL A 8 -8.40 14.23 57.91
N LEU A 9 -7.23 13.62 57.67
CA LEU A 9 -6.12 14.27 56.97
C LEU A 9 -5.01 13.29 56.52
N VAL A 10 -4.96 13.09 55.20
CA VAL A 10 -3.78 12.95 54.31
C VAL A 10 -2.54 12.22 54.83
N LEU A 11 -2.27 11.06 54.25
CA LEU A 11 -0.90 10.64 53.91
C LEU A 11 -0.86 10.15 52.46
N LEU A 12 -0.18 10.89 51.59
CA LEU A 12 0.28 10.37 50.31
C LEU A 12 1.27 9.23 50.60
N THR A 13 0.97 8.02 50.14
CA THR A 13 1.98 7.02 49.85
C THR A 13 1.93 6.70 48.36
N THR A 14 2.97 7.14 47.66
CA THR A 14 3.29 6.72 46.29
C THR A 14 3.54 5.22 46.29
N ILE A 15 2.57 4.43 45.80
CA ILE A 15 2.83 3.05 45.42
C ILE A 15 3.56 3.10 44.08
N VAL A 16 4.89 3.05 44.13
CA VAL A 16 5.69 2.57 43.01
C VAL A 16 5.30 1.10 42.85
N GLY A 17 4.43 0.81 41.88
CA GLY A 17 4.14 -0.55 41.48
C GLY A 17 5.41 -1.14 40.87
N THR A 18 6.20 -1.85 41.68
CA THR A 18 7.23 -2.75 41.18
C THR A 18 6.48 -3.87 40.47
N ALA A 19 6.51 -3.86 39.13
CA ALA A 19 6.15 -5.04 38.35
C ALA A 19 7.17 -6.12 38.71
N ALA A 20 6.80 -7.02 39.63
CA ALA A 20 7.61 -8.19 39.92
C ALA A 20 7.66 -9.02 38.64
N GLN A 21 8.82 -9.04 37.99
CA GLN A 21 9.03 -9.84 36.79
C GLN A 21 8.98 -11.32 37.19
N GLU A 22 8.06 -12.09 36.62
CA GLU A 22 7.85 -13.49 36.97
C GLU A 22 9.11 -14.32 36.68
N GLN A 23 9.55 -15.10 37.67
CA GLN A 23 10.75 -15.91 37.59
C GLN A 23 10.48 -17.32 37.06
N CYS A 24 11.37 -17.81 36.20
CA CYS A 24 11.25 -19.10 35.51
C CYS A 24 12.62 -19.80 35.40
N GLY A 25 12.63 -21.02 34.84
CA GLY A 25 13.86 -21.74 34.51
C GLY A 25 14.60 -22.29 35.73
N ARG A 26 15.90 -22.53 35.60
CA ARG A 26 16.75 -23.11 36.67
C ARG A 26 16.75 -22.24 37.93
N GLN A 27 16.57 -20.93 37.77
CA GLN A 27 16.48 -19.95 38.86
C GLN A 27 15.21 -20.12 39.70
N ALA A 28 14.18 -20.75 39.14
CA ALA A 28 12.89 -20.98 39.79
C ALA A 28 12.55 -22.48 39.91
N GLY A 29 13.57 -23.35 40.00
CA GLY A 29 13.37 -24.79 40.18
C GLY A 29 12.74 -25.50 38.97
N GLY A 30 12.96 -24.98 37.76
CA GLY A 30 12.43 -25.53 36.52
C GLY A 30 11.02 -25.04 36.15
N LYS A 31 10.48 -24.03 36.84
CA LYS A 31 9.17 -23.44 36.51
C LYS A 31 9.15 -22.88 35.09
N VAL A 32 8.06 -23.13 34.37
CA VAL A 32 7.75 -22.54 33.06
C VAL A 32 7.00 -21.24 33.24
N CYS A 33 7.08 -20.36 32.25
CA CYS A 33 6.34 -19.11 32.26
C CYS A 33 4.85 -19.33 31.98
N PRO A 34 3.97 -18.55 32.62
CA PRO A 34 2.55 -18.55 32.29
C PRO A 34 2.32 -17.94 30.90
N ALA A 35 1.14 -18.21 30.34
CA ALA A 35 0.72 -17.75 29.00
C ALA A 35 1.66 -18.14 27.83
N GLY A 36 2.58 -19.08 28.07
CA GLY A 36 3.55 -19.56 27.06
C GLY A 36 4.60 -18.53 26.69
N LEU A 37 4.87 -17.58 27.58
CA LEU A 37 6.01 -16.69 27.42
C LEU A 37 7.31 -17.52 27.43
N CYS A 38 8.33 -17.03 26.76
CA CYS A 38 9.63 -17.68 26.74
C CYS A 38 10.41 -17.36 28.02
N CYS A 39 11.11 -18.36 28.56
CA CYS A 39 11.98 -18.20 29.70
C CYS A 39 13.44 -17.96 29.25
N ILE A 40 13.97 -16.75 29.46
CA ILE A 40 15.36 -16.43 29.09
C ILE A 40 16.38 -17.04 30.07
N GLN A 41 17.66 -17.16 29.68
CA GLN A 41 18.74 -17.69 30.53
C GLN A 41 18.87 -17.08 31.92
N TYR A 42 18.37 -15.85 32.13
CA TYR A 42 18.41 -15.15 33.41
C TYR A 42 17.23 -15.48 34.34
N GLY A 43 16.30 -16.32 33.88
CA GLY A 43 15.16 -16.78 34.67
C GLY A 43 13.99 -15.80 34.69
N TYR A 44 13.74 -15.12 33.58
CA TYR A 44 12.63 -14.17 33.43
C TYR A 44 11.76 -14.50 32.20
N CYS A 45 10.47 -14.24 32.33
CA CYS A 45 9.47 -14.46 31.29
C CYS A 45 9.33 -13.26 30.34
N GLY A 46 9.22 -13.53 29.03
CA GLY A 46 8.97 -12.51 28.00
C GLY A 46 8.63 -13.10 26.63
N ASN A 47 8.18 -12.26 25.70
CA ASN A 47 7.69 -12.66 24.37
C ASN A 47 8.47 -12.03 23.20
N THR A 48 9.58 -11.36 23.45
CA THR A 48 10.44 -10.80 22.40
C THR A 48 11.51 -11.81 21.97
N ALA A 49 12.14 -11.56 20.82
CA ALA A 49 13.19 -12.44 20.28
C ALA A 49 14.30 -12.70 21.31
N ASP A 50 14.64 -11.72 22.16
CA ASP A 50 15.67 -11.86 23.20
C ASP A 50 15.33 -12.94 24.24
N TYR A 51 14.04 -13.13 24.55
CA TYR A 51 13.59 -14.15 25.50
C TYR A 51 13.44 -15.54 24.86
N CYS A 52 13.13 -15.58 23.55
CA CYS A 52 12.76 -16.82 22.86
C CYS A 52 13.89 -17.46 22.04
N THR A 53 14.93 -16.71 21.64
CA THR A 53 15.92 -17.20 20.67
C THR A 53 17.27 -17.57 21.29
N GLN A 54 18.00 -16.63 21.87
CA GLN A 54 19.34 -16.89 22.41
C GLN A 54 19.30 -17.31 23.88
N ASN A 55 19.81 -18.50 24.16
CA ASN A 55 19.92 -19.08 25.51
C ASN A 55 18.58 -19.18 26.27
N CYS A 56 17.48 -19.39 25.54
CA CYS A 56 16.19 -19.67 26.14
C CYS A 56 16.20 -21.02 26.86
N GLN A 57 15.62 -21.07 28.07
CA GLN A 57 15.59 -22.25 28.94
C GLN A 57 14.34 -23.11 28.71
N SER A 58 13.19 -22.50 28.42
CA SER A 58 11.92 -23.20 28.19
C SER A 58 10.93 -22.32 27.42
N GLN A 59 9.98 -22.94 26.70
CA GLN A 59 8.98 -22.27 25.84
C GLN A 59 9.58 -21.46 24.67
N CYS A 60 10.73 -21.90 24.15
CA CYS A 60 11.54 -21.17 23.16
C CYS A 60 10.94 -21.11 21.75
N ASP A 61 9.96 -21.97 21.46
CA ASP A 61 9.32 -22.07 20.14
C ASP A 61 8.17 -21.07 19.94
N GLY A 62 7.93 -20.16 20.90
CA GLY A 62 6.92 -19.09 20.78
C GLY A 62 5.47 -19.58 20.77
N SER A 63 5.21 -20.81 21.20
CA SER A 63 3.86 -21.37 21.32
C SER A 63 3.20 -20.94 22.64
N SER A 64 2.32 -19.95 22.58
CA SER A 64 1.34 -19.71 23.66
C SER A 64 0.41 -20.92 23.81
N PRO A 65 0.25 -21.52 25.01
CA PRO A 65 -0.85 -22.42 25.29
C PRO A 65 -2.13 -21.61 25.51
N THR A 66 -3.22 -22.05 24.88
CA THR A 66 -4.59 -21.61 25.13
C THR A 66 -5.00 -21.89 26.59
N PRO A 67 -5.72 -20.98 27.28
CA PRO A 67 -6.23 -21.25 28.62
C PRO A 67 -7.35 -22.31 28.54
N GLU A 68 -7.16 -23.48 29.14
CA GLU A 68 -8.26 -24.38 29.45
C GLU A 68 -9.10 -23.78 30.59
N ALA A 69 -10.22 -23.17 30.24
CA ALA A 69 -11.22 -22.76 31.21
C ALA A 69 -11.96 -24.00 31.74
N ARG A 70 -11.73 -24.35 33.01
CA ARG A 70 -12.63 -25.25 33.76
C ARG A 70 -13.98 -24.56 33.92
N PHE A 71 -14.98 -25.03 33.18
CA PHE A 71 -16.37 -24.59 33.30
C PHE A 71 -17.00 -25.05 34.62
N LEU A 72 -17.42 -24.10 35.46
CA LEU A 72 -18.60 -24.29 36.30
C LEU A 72 -19.83 -24.13 35.40
N LYS A 73 -20.67 -25.16 35.33
CA LYS A 73 -21.91 -25.17 34.53
C LYS A 73 -22.90 -24.14 35.07
N ILE A 74 -23.07 -23.02 34.37
CA ILE A 74 -24.29 -22.21 34.43
C ILE A 74 -24.68 -21.87 32.99
N SER A 75 -25.83 -22.40 32.56
CA SER A 75 -26.41 -22.17 31.24
C SER A 75 -26.96 -20.74 31.15
N VAL A 76 -26.28 -19.87 30.42
CA VAL A 76 -26.89 -18.65 29.85
C VAL A 76 -26.44 -18.56 28.39
N ILE A 77 -27.40 -18.74 27.48
CA ILE A 77 -27.21 -18.59 26.05
C ILE A 77 -27.16 -17.09 25.75
N VAL A 78 -25.97 -16.57 25.46
CA VAL A 78 -25.78 -15.29 24.76
C VAL A 78 -24.98 -15.58 23.51
N THR A 79 -25.67 -15.52 22.38
CA THR A 79 -25.08 -15.67 21.04
C THR A 79 -24.24 -14.43 20.75
N VAL A 80 -22.92 -14.54 20.88
CA VAL A 80 -21.98 -13.62 20.26
C VAL A 80 -21.16 -14.43 19.26
N GLY A 81 -21.49 -14.29 17.98
CA GLY A 81 -20.69 -14.82 16.89
C GLY A 81 -19.32 -14.17 16.91
N GLY A 82 -18.33 -14.88 17.47
CA GLY A 82 -16.93 -14.55 17.31
C GLY A 82 -16.53 -14.77 15.85
N LEU A 83 -15.92 -13.76 15.25
CA LEU A 83 -15.29 -13.85 13.93
C LEU A 83 -14.33 -15.05 13.96
N ALA A 84 -14.68 -16.09 13.20
CA ALA A 84 -13.71 -17.12 12.87
C ALA A 84 -12.53 -16.42 12.20
N GLN A 85 -11.35 -16.55 12.79
CA GLN A 85 -10.12 -16.15 12.12
C GLN A 85 -9.91 -17.15 10.98
N ASP A 86 -10.50 -16.85 9.81
CA ASP A 86 -10.55 -17.75 8.66
C ASP A 86 -9.14 -18.23 8.33
N ARG A 87 -8.89 -19.50 8.66
CA ARG A 87 -7.67 -20.18 8.26
C ARG A 87 -7.76 -20.39 6.75
N CYS A 88 -6.65 -20.22 6.04
CA CYS A 88 -6.55 -20.58 4.63
C CYS A 88 -5.66 -21.83 4.44
N GLY A 89 -5.67 -22.42 3.24
CA GLY A 89 -4.80 -23.55 2.92
C GLY A 89 -5.23 -24.86 3.57
N SER A 90 -4.30 -25.81 3.69
CA SER A 90 -4.57 -27.13 4.27
C SER A 90 -5.05 -27.06 5.72
N GLN A 91 -4.63 -26.05 6.47
CA GLN A 91 -5.07 -25.80 7.85
C GLN A 91 -6.46 -25.15 7.95
N GLY A 92 -7.00 -24.69 6.83
CA GLY A 92 -8.33 -24.08 6.70
C GLY A 92 -9.27 -24.82 5.77
N GLY A 93 -9.07 -26.13 5.57
CA GLY A 93 -9.94 -26.94 4.69
C GLY A 93 -9.85 -26.59 3.21
N GLY A 94 -8.77 -25.95 2.77
CA GLY A 94 -8.57 -25.49 1.39
C GLY A 94 -9.09 -24.09 1.11
N ASN A 95 -9.59 -23.38 2.12
CA ASN A 95 -10.08 -22.01 1.97
C ASN A 95 -8.98 -21.07 1.43
N VAL A 96 -9.38 -20.15 0.55
CA VAL A 96 -8.52 -19.07 0.04
C VAL A 96 -8.69 -17.85 0.94
N CYS A 97 -7.60 -17.12 1.17
CA CYS A 97 -7.66 -15.96 2.04
C CYS A 97 -8.49 -14.84 1.37
N PRO A 98 -9.39 -14.16 2.10
CA PRO A 98 -10.21 -13.08 1.56
C PRO A 98 -9.36 -11.88 1.13
N GLY A 99 -9.84 -11.12 0.13
CA GLY A 99 -9.17 -9.91 -0.34
C GLY A 99 -7.85 -10.13 -1.08
N GLY A 100 -7.61 -11.34 -1.61
CA GLY A 100 -6.37 -11.66 -2.35
C GLY A 100 -5.12 -11.77 -1.47
N LEU A 101 -5.30 -11.90 -0.15
CA LEU A 101 -4.19 -12.08 0.79
C LEU A 101 -3.49 -13.43 0.57
N CYS A 102 -2.22 -13.49 0.91
CA CYS A 102 -1.43 -14.72 0.79
C CYS A 102 -1.68 -15.67 1.97
N CYS A 103 -1.69 -16.96 1.66
CA CYS A 103 -1.88 -18.02 2.64
C CYS A 103 -0.56 -18.59 3.12
N THR A 104 -0.22 -18.42 4.40
CA THR A 104 0.91 -19.15 4.97
C THR A 104 0.68 -20.67 4.96
N LYS A 105 1.74 -21.47 5.01
CA LYS A 105 1.76 -22.93 5.26
C LYS A 105 1.13 -23.29 6.60
N PHE A 106 1.05 -22.31 7.50
CA PHE A 106 0.40 -22.42 8.80
C PHE A 106 -1.08 -21.99 8.77
N GLY A 107 -1.58 -21.61 7.60
CA GLY A 107 -2.98 -21.30 7.34
C GLY A 107 -3.45 -19.93 7.79
N TYR A 108 -2.55 -18.95 7.77
CA TYR A 108 -2.89 -17.56 8.08
C TYR A 108 -2.85 -16.69 6.81
N CYS A 109 -3.85 -15.83 6.70
CA CYS A 109 -3.97 -14.79 5.68
C CYS A 109 -3.05 -13.61 5.99
N GLY A 110 -2.34 -13.06 5.01
CA GLY A 110 -1.64 -11.79 5.16
C GLY A 110 -0.97 -11.28 3.89
N SER A 111 -0.54 -10.02 3.90
CA SER A 111 0.00 -9.32 2.72
C SER A 111 1.51 -9.09 2.75
N THR A 112 2.19 -9.47 3.85
CA THR A 112 3.65 -9.26 3.97
C THR A 112 4.42 -10.44 3.37
N SER A 113 5.73 -10.25 3.14
CA SER A 113 6.60 -11.28 2.56
C SER A 113 6.59 -12.61 3.32
N ASN A 114 6.34 -12.59 4.62
CA ASN A 114 6.21 -13.81 5.43
C ASN A 114 5.00 -14.66 5.06
N TYR A 115 3.94 -14.02 4.57
CA TYR A 115 2.70 -14.69 4.17
C TYR A 115 2.75 -15.16 2.74
N CYS A 116 3.41 -14.39 1.87
CA CYS A 116 3.46 -14.66 0.45
C CYS A 116 4.69 -15.48 0.00
N TYR A 117 5.69 -15.69 0.85
CA TYR A 117 6.94 -16.34 0.40
C TYR A 117 7.59 -17.28 1.42
N SER A 118 7.99 -16.81 2.61
CA SER A 118 8.85 -17.60 3.51
C SER A 118 8.10 -18.69 4.29
N GLY A 119 6.80 -18.78 4.10
CA GLY A 119 6.02 -19.91 4.55
C GLY A 119 4.66 -19.82 3.96
N CYS A 120 4.52 -19.70 2.65
CA CYS A 120 3.26 -19.84 1.94
C CYS A 120 2.99 -21.31 1.62
N GLY A 121 1.76 -21.78 1.80
CA GLY A 121 1.38 -23.15 1.42
C GLY A 121 1.15 -23.29 -0.09
N SER A 122 0.40 -24.31 -0.50
CA SER A 122 -0.03 -24.54 -1.89
C SER A 122 -0.98 -23.49 -2.48
N LEU A 123 -1.29 -22.42 -1.74
CA LEU A 123 -2.25 -21.36 -2.10
C LEU A 123 -1.59 -19.98 -2.23
N CYS A 124 -0.29 -19.92 -2.49
CA CYS A 124 0.24 -18.69 -3.05
C CYS A 124 -0.45 -18.41 -4.39
N PRO A 125 -0.83 -17.16 -4.68
CA PRO A 125 -1.15 -16.80 -6.05
C PRO A 125 0.02 -17.27 -6.90
N SER A 126 -0.24 -18.24 -7.77
CA SER A 126 0.68 -18.67 -8.80
C SER A 126 0.73 -17.56 -9.85
N ILE A 127 1.22 -16.38 -9.46
CA ILE A 127 1.79 -15.47 -10.42
C ILE A 127 3.01 -16.21 -10.94
N SER A 128 2.87 -16.72 -12.16
CA SER A 128 3.98 -17.30 -12.89
C SER A 128 5.00 -16.18 -13.09
N ASP A 129 5.97 -16.11 -12.18
CA ASP A 129 7.14 -15.27 -12.33
C ASP A 129 7.71 -15.51 -13.74
N GLY A 130 7.61 -14.50 -14.61
CA GLY A 130 8.06 -14.59 -16.00
C GLY A 130 6.98 -14.55 -17.07
N SER A 131 5.69 -14.35 -16.73
CA SER A 131 4.64 -14.06 -17.72
C SER A 131 3.96 -12.69 -17.49
N GLY A 132 3.43 -12.08 -18.56
CA GLY A 132 2.82 -10.76 -18.51
C GLY A 132 3.78 -9.67 -18.03
N ILE A 133 3.30 -8.74 -17.21
CA ILE A 133 4.11 -7.61 -16.73
C ILE A 133 5.25 -8.04 -15.79
N SER A 134 5.11 -9.16 -15.08
CA SER A 134 6.12 -9.68 -14.15
C SER A 134 7.44 -10.05 -14.84
N SER A 135 7.39 -10.33 -16.15
CA SER A 135 8.57 -10.58 -16.99
C SER A 135 9.39 -9.32 -17.27
N LEU A 136 8.79 -8.13 -17.14
CA LEU A 136 9.41 -6.84 -17.45
C LEU A 136 9.81 -6.05 -16.22
N ILE A 137 9.09 -6.23 -15.11
CA ILE A 137 9.38 -5.64 -13.81
C ILE A 137 9.31 -6.72 -12.75
N SER A 138 10.47 -7.27 -12.38
CA SER A 138 10.57 -8.19 -11.26
C SER A 138 10.31 -7.47 -9.94
N ARG A 139 10.09 -8.23 -8.86
CA ARG A 139 10.06 -7.70 -7.50
C ARG A 139 11.30 -6.86 -7.18
N SER A 140 12.49 -7.35 -7.52
CA SER A 140 13.74 -6.64 -7.22
C SER A 140 13.82 -5.31 -7.95
N LEU A 141 13.36 -5.23 -9.21
CA LEU A 141 13.30 -3.98 -9.96
C LEU A 141 12.26 -3.02 -9.38
N PHE A 142 11.07 -3.53 -9.01
CA PHE A 142 10.05 -2.73 -8.33
C PHE A 142 10.56 -2.15 -7.00
N ASP A 143 11.23 -2.99 -6.20
CA ASP A 143 11.83 -2.57 -4.93
C ASP A 143 13.00 -1.60 -5.13
N GLN A 144 13.79 -1.74 -6.20
CA GLN A 144 14.84 -0.78 -6.56
C GLN A 144 14.27 0.56 -7.03
N MET A 145 13.18 0.56 -7.79
CA MET A 145 12.49 1.77 -8.22
C MET A 145 11.89 2.51 -7.03
N LEU A 146 11.21 1.80 -6.14
CA LEU A 146 10.50 2.36 -4.98
C LEU A 146 11.26 2.09 -3.68
N LYS A 147 12.56 2.37 -3.70
CA LYS A 147 13.54 1.99 -2.66
C LYS A 147 13.18 2.44 -1.26
N TYR A 148 12.70 3.69 -1.12
CA TYR A 148 12.43 4.30 0.18
C TYR A 148 10.95 4.35 0.57
N ARG A 149 10.04 3.74 -0.20
CA ARG A 149 8.59 3.77 0.12
C ARG A 149 8.24 3.20 1.51
N ASN A 150 9.10 2.31 2.02
CA ASN A 150 8.95 1.66 3.33
C ASN A 150 9.86 2.27 4.40
N ASP A 151 10.50 3.41 4.11
CA ASP A 151 11.27 4.13 5.12
C ASP A 151 10.37 4.54 6.29
N LYS A 152 10.95 4.63 7.49
CA LYS A 152 10.22 5.01 8.70
C LYS A 152 9.54 6.38 8.59
N GLY A 153 10.10 7.28 7.78
CA GLY A 153 9.59 8.63 7.50
C GLY A 153 8.44 8.67 6.52
N CYS A 154 8.10 7.57 5.84
CA CYS A 154 6.98 7.51 4.92
C CYS A 154 5.68 7.09 5.63
N PRO A 155 4.61 7.91 5.58
CA PRO A 155 3.32 7.54 6.15
C PRO A 155 2.71 6.29 5.51
N GLY A 156 2.99 6.05 4.22
CA GLY A 156 2.53 4.87 3.47
C GLY A 156 3.38 3.60 3.66
N LYS A 157 4.34 3.59 4.59
CA LYS A 157 5.25 2.44 4.79
C LYS A 157 4.47 1.12 4.97
N GLY A 158 4.84 0.12 4.17
CA GLY A 158 4.23 -1.21 4.19
C GLY A 158 2.92 -1.34 3.39
N PHE A 159 2.34 -0.25 2.88
CA PHE A 159 1.07 -0.30 2.14
C PHE A 159 1.27 -0.76 0.69
N TYR A 160 2.16 -0.11 -0.06
CA TYR A 160 2.37 -0.41 -1.49
C TYR A 160 3.27 -1.62 -1.69
N THR A 161 2.66 -2.76 -2.02
CA THR A 161 3.36 -4.02 -2.28
C THR A 161 3.46 -4.30 -3.78
N TYR A 162 4.51 -5.02 -4.19
CA TYR A 162 4.67 -5.50 -5.57
C TYR A 162 3.48 -6.35 -6.02
N TYR A 163 2.90 -7.14 -5.11
CA TYR A 163 1.77 -8.00 -5.45
C TYR A 163 0.47 -7.25 -5.67
N ALA A 164 0.17 -6.26 -4.82
CA ALA A 164 -0.98 -5.40 -5.06
C ALA A 164 -0.87 -4.69 -6.42
N PHE A 165 0.35 -4.29 -6.80
CA PHE A 165 0.62 -3.76 -8.14
C PHE A 165 0.35 -4.79 -9.24
N LEU A 166 0.87 -6.02 -9.11
CA LEU A 166 0.64 -7.09 -10.10
C LEU A 166 -0.83 -7.49 -10.22
N ASP A 167 -1.53 -7.69 -9.11
CA ASP A 167 -2.95 -8.07 -9.08
C ASP A 167 -3.83 -6.97 -9.70
N ALA A 168 -3.50 -5.71 -9.42
CA ALA A 168 -4.15 -4.58 -10.06
C ALA A 168 -3.87 -4.55 -11.56
N ALA A 169 -2.60 -4.68 -11.98
CA ALA A 169 -2.21 -4.69 -13.39
C ALA A 169 -2.85 -5.83 -14.18
N ASN A 170 -3.02 -7.01 -13.58
CA ASN A 170 -3.72 -8.14 -14.22
C ASN A 170 -5.20 -7.86 -14.51
N SER A 171 -5.79 -6.85 -13.84
CA SER A 171 -7.15 -6.38 -14.16
C SER A 171 -7.19 -5.43 -15.38
N PHE A 172 -6.02 -5.03 -15.90
CA PHE A 172 -5.86 -4.15 -17.06
C PHE A 172 -4.92 -4.80 -18.07
N PRO A 173 -5.38 -5.83 -18.82
CA PRO A 173 -4.49 -6.75 -19.54
C PRO A 173 -3.64 -6.11 -20.64
N SER A 174 -3.96 -4.90 -21.12
CA SER A 174 -3.14 -4.14 -22.09
C SER A 174 -2.03 -3.31 -21.44
N PHE A 175 -2.09 -3.04 -20.13
CA PHE A 175 -1.05 -2.30 -19.43
C PHE A 175 0.27 -3.09 -19.40
N GLY A 176 1.34 -2.50 -19.92
CA GLY A 176 2.67 -3.13 -19.94
C GLY A 176 2.76 -4.35 -20.88
N THR A 177 1.76 -4.57 -21.74
CA THR A 177 1.71 -5.69 -22.70
C THR A 177 1.47 -5.23 -24.15
N THR A 178 1.24 -3.93 -24.37
CA THR A 178 1.06 -3.34 -25.70
C THR A 178 2.39 -2.88 -26.33
N GLY A 179 2.59 -3.22 -27.60
CA GLY A 179 3.76 -2.83 -28.39
C GLY A 179 4.99 -3.70 -28.14
N ASP A 180 6.15 -3.24 -28.63
CA ASP A 180 7.42 -3.94 -28.45
C ASP A 180 7.90 -3.92 -26.99
N THR A 181 8.93 -4.70 -26.67
CA THR A 181 9.49 -4.78 -25.30
C THR A 181 9.92 -3.42 -24.75
N ASN A 182 10.46 -2.54 -25.59
CA ASN A 182 10.89 -1.22 -25.17
C ASN A 182 9.69 -0.31 -24.84
N THR A 183 8.62 -0.41 -25.60
CA THR A 183 7.36 0.31 -25.39
C THR A 183 6.71 -0.12 -24.08
N ARG A 184 6.64 -1.44 -23.84
CA ARG A 184 6.12 -2.00 -22.59
C ARG A 184 6.92 -1.56 -21.37
N ARG A 185 8.26 -1.57 -21.46
CA ARG A 185 9.15 -1.04 -20.41
C ARG A 185 8.95 0.47 -20.18
N ARG A 186 8.84 1.26 -21.25
CA ARG A 186 8.57 2.70 -21.14
C ARG A 186 7.23 2.98 -20.49
N GLU A 187 6.19 2.23 -20.82
CA GLU A 187 4.88 2.38 -20.17
C GLU A 187 4.96 2.13 -18.66
N ILE A 188 5.59 1.02 -18.25
CA ILE A 188 5.77 0.71 -16.82
C ILE A 188 6.57 1.83 -16.12
N ALA A 189 7.67 2.28 -16.73
CA ALA A 189 8.48 3.39 -16.21
C ALA A 189 7.67 4.70 -16.11
N ALA A 190 6.86 5.02 -17.12
CA ALA A 190 6.06 6.23 -17.16
C ALA A 190 4.96 6.23 -16.10
N PHE A 191 4.22 5.12 -15.98
CA PHE A 191 3.19 4.95 -14.96
C PHE A 191 3.77 5.09 -13.56
N LEU A 192 4.85 4.36 -13.26
CA LEU A 192 5.52 4.43 -11.97
C LEU A 192 6.10 5.82 -11.73
N ALA A 193 6.64 6.50 -12.75
CA ALA A 193 7.20 7.84 -12.58
C ALA A 193 6.15 8.88 -12.21
N GLN A 194 5.02 8.89 -12.91
CA GLN A 194 3.94 9.83 -12.64
C GLN A 194 3.35 9.63 -11.25
N THR A 195 3.11 8.36 -10.89
CA THR A 195 2.56 8.00 -9.58
C THR A 195 3.58 8.21 -8.45
N SER A 196 4.86 7.96 -8.68
CA SER A 196 5.94 8.28 -7.74
C SER A 196 6.05 9.77 -7.47
N TYR A 197 5.94 10.63 -8.49
CA TYR A 197 5.91 12.08 -8.30
C TYR A 197 4.75 12.49 -7.39
N LEU A 198 3.54 12.00 -7.68
CA LEU A 198 2.31 12.35 -6.94
C LEU A 198 2.32 11.89 -5.48
N THR A 199 3.16 10.91 -5.15
CA THR A 199 3.27 10.32 -3.80
C THR A 199 4.66 10.51 -3.20
N SER A 200 5.46 11.42 -3.76
CA SER A 200 6.87 11.57 -3.42
C SER A 200 7.06 12.10 -2.00
N GLY A 201 8.00 11.48 -1.28
CA GLY A 201 8.59 12.04 -0.05
C GLY A 201 10.00 12.58 -0.27
N GLY A 202 10.44 12.72 -1.52
CA GLY A 202 11.79 13.17 -1.87
C GLY A 202 11.99 14.67 -1.74
N TRP A 203 13.18 15.07 -1.31
CA TRP A 203 13.68 16.46 -1.34
C TRP A 203 15.12 16.49 -1.86
N GLY A 204 15.68 17.68 -2.10
CA GLY A 204 16.95 17.84 -2.84
C GLY A 204 18.19 17.13 -2.29
N SER A 205 18.21 16.73 -1.02
CA SER A 205 19.38 16.10 -0.38
C SER A 205 19.05 14.77 0.33
N VAL A 206 17.96 14.10 -0.08
CA VAL A 206 17.64 12.76 0.44
C VAL A 206 18.68 11.72 0.01
N PRO A 207 18.85 10.63 0.78
CA PRO A 207 19.59 9.45 0.34
C PRO A 207 19.14 8.96 -1.04
N ASP A 208 20.11 8.69 -1.93
CA ASP A 208 19.93 8.31 -3.34
C ASP A 208 19.13 9.28 -4.23
N GLY A 209 18.96 10.52 -3.78
CA GLY A 209 18.31 11.59 -4.52
C GLY A 209 16.77 11.51 -4.54
N PRO A 210 16.09 12.60 -4.92
CA PRO A 210 14.64 12.75 -4.74
C PRO A 210 13.82 11.68 -5.48
N TYR A 211 14.37 11.13 -6.56
CA TYR A 211 13.67 10.18 -7.43
C TYR A 211 13.68 8.72 -6.91
N ALA A 212 14.27 8.46 -5.74
CA ALA A 212 14.18 7.18 -5.04
C ALA A 212 13.05 7.11 -4.00
N TRP A 213 12.31 8.22 -3.83
CA TRP A 213 11.36 8.44 -2.73
C TRP A 213 9.89 8.55 -3.18
N GLY A 214 9.56 7.99 -4.34
CA GLY A 214 8.17 7.80 -4.74
C GLY A 214 7.43 6.83 -3.83
N TYR A 215 6.09 6.87 -3.84
CA TYR A 215 5.21 5.98 -3.07
C TYR A 215 5.35 6.13 -1.54
N CYS A 216 5.75 7.32 -1.07
CA CYS A 216 5.90 7.61 0.35
C CYS A 216 4.55 7.95 1.03
N TYR A 217 3.65 8.61 0.29
CA TYR A 217 2.33 9.05 0.79
C TYR A 217 1.17 8.26 0.18
N LEU A 218 0.09 8.11 0.97
CA LEU A 218 -1.19 7.54 0.54
C LEU A 218 -2.21 8.61 0.17
N GLU A 219 -2.17 9.75 0.85
CA GLU A 219 -3.15 10.83 0.75
C GLU A 219 -2.48 12.16 0.40
N ALA A 220 -3.24 13.04 -0.24
CA ALA A 220 -2.80 14.39 -0.56
C ALA A 220 -2.49 15.16 0.73
N GLN A 221 -1.32 15.78 0.76
CA GLN A 221 -0.86 16.54 1.93
C GLN A 221 -1.63 17.86 2.07
N ASN A 222 -1.95 18.25 3.31
CA ASN A 222 -2.63 19.52 3.65
C ASN A 222 -3.98 19.75 2.94
N SER A 223 -4.70 18.68 2.64
CA SER A 223 -5.98 18.77 1.94
C SER A 223 -7.13 19.16 2.87
N THR A 224 -7.66 20.38 2.73
CA THR A 224 -8.75 20.90 3.57
C THR A 224 -10.13 20.85 2.89
N GLY A 225 -10.16 20.87 1.56
CA GLY A 225 -11.38 20.84 0.75
C GLY A 225 -12.10 19.48 0.76
N SER A 226 -13.38 19.47 0.43
CA SER A 226 -14.15 18.23 0.25
C SER A 226 -13.91 17.58 -1.12
N TYR A 227 -13.43 18.35 -2.11
CA TYR A 227 -13.32 17.95 -3.52
C TYR A 227 -14.64 17.40 -4.06
N CYS A 228 -15.75 17.90 -3.52
CA CYS A 228 -17.08 17.60 -3.98
C CYS A 228 -17.49 18.66 -5.01
N VAL A 229 -17.82 18.22 -6.21
CA VAL A 229 -18.45 19.05 -7.25
C VAL A 229 -19.87 18.57 -7.46
N ASN A 230 -20.83 19.50 -7.52
CA ASN A 230 -22.23 19.14 -7.73
C ASN A 230 -22.40 18.32 -9.03
N SER A 231 -22.98 17.14 -8.92
CA SER A 231 -23.18 16.21 -10.03
C SER A 231 -24.41 15.36 -9.78
N SER A 232 -25.30 15.28 -10.78
CA SER A 232 -26.44 14.38 -10.73
C SER A 232 -26.04 12.92 -10.93
N LYS A 233 -24.97 12.67 -11.70
CA LYS A 233 -24.48 11.32 -12.00
C LYS A 233 -23.59 10.76 -10.89
N TRP A 234 -22.77 11.61 -10.28
CA TRP A 234 -21.83 11.23 -9.24
C TRP A 234 -22.04 12.09 -7.99
N PRO A 235 -23.21 12.00 -7.32
CA PRO A 235 -23.53 12.88 -6.20
C PRO A 235 -22.55 12.67 -5.05
N CYS A 236 -22.20 13.75 -4.36
CA CYS A 236 -21.37 13.65 -3.18
C CYS A 236 -22.13 13.01 -2.03
N VAL A 237 -21.52 12.02 -1.38
CA VAL A 237 -22.10 11.36 -0.22
C VAL A 237 -21.84 12.20 1.03
N ALA A 238 -22.88 12.40 1.85
CA ALA A 238 -22.78 13.17 3.07
C ALA A 238 -21.68 12.64 3.99
N GLY A 239 -20.83 13.54 4.52
CA GLY A 239 -19.71 13.19 5.39
C GLY A 239 -18.48 12.59 4.68
N LYS A 240 -18.53 12.36 3.35
CA LYS A 240 -17.40 11.86 2.57
C LYS A 240 -16.62 12.99 1.90
N LYS A 241 -15.32 12.75 1.72
CA LYS A 241 -14.38 13.67 1.06
C LYS A 241 -13.61 12.94 -0.03
N TYR A 242 -13.39 13.62 -1.14
CA TYR A 242 -12.80 13.06 -2.36
C TYR A 242 -11.43 13.70 -2.67
N TYR A 243 -10.64 14.00 -1.64
CA TYR A 243 -9.27 14.46 -1.83
C TYR A 243 -8.38 13.37 -2.43
N GLY A 244 -7.16 13.73 -2.83
CA GLY A 244 -6.22 12.82 -3.49
C GLY A 244 -5.89 11.59 -2.64
N ARG A 245 -6.06 10.40 -3.20
CA ARG A 245 -5.69 9.12 -2.59
C ARG A 245 -4.97 8.19 -3.57
N GLY A 246 -4.12 7.31 -3.04
CA GLY A 246 -3.41 6.28 -3.80
C GLY A 246 -2.35 6.81 -4.77
N PRO A 247 -1.83 5.96 -5.66
CA PRO A 247 -0.67 6.28 -6.50
C PRO A 247 -0.92 7.45 -7.47
N ILE A 248 -2.12 7.53 -8.04
CA ILE A 248 -2.49 8.63 -8.96
C ILE A 248 -3.08 9.84 -8.22
N GLN A 249 -3.16 9.79 -6.88
CA GLN A 249 -3.82 10.82 -6.08
C GLN A 249 -5.23 11.14 -6.61
N ILE A 250 -6.03 10.09 -6.86
CA ILE A 250 -7.38 10.23 -7.44
C ILE A 250 -8.19 11.17 -6.56
N ALA A 251 -8.75 12.21 -7.19
CA ALA A 251 -9.46 13.29 -6.52
C ALA A 251 -10.77 13.59 -7.24
N TYR A 252 -11.72 14.17 -6.53
CA TYR A 252 -13.07 14.54 -6.94
C TYR A 252 -14.06 13.38 -7.12
N ASN A 253 -15.29 13.60 -6.66
CA ASN A 253 -16.42 12.66 -6.77
C ASN A 253 -16.65 12.16 -8.21
N TYR A 254 -16.45 13.04 -9.21
CA TYR A 254 -16.59 12.67 -10.61
C TYR A 254 -15.47 11.78 -11.15
N ASN A 255 -14.40 11.52 -10.39
CA ASN A 255 -13.41 10.47 -10.68
C ASN A 255 -13.62 9.23 -9.80
N TYR A 256 -13.92 9.39 -8.50
CA TYR A 256 -14.21 8.27 -7.62
C TYR A 256 -15.42 7.45 -8.09
N GLY A 257 -16.48 8.13 -8.53
CA GLY A 257 -17.69 7.49 -9.06
C GLY A 257 -17.43 6.56 -10.26
N PRO A 258 -16.93 7.05 -11.39
CA PRO A 258 -16.69 6.21 -12.57
C PRO A 258 -15.55 5.20 -12.36
N ALA A 259 -14.52 5.52 -11.56
CA ALA A 259 -13.51 4.55 -11.17
C ALA A 259 -14.13 3.39 -10.39
N GLY A 260 -14.95 3.70 -9.39
CA GLY A 260 -15.65 2.69 -8.60
C GLY A 260 -16.56 1.82 -9.47
N GLN A 261 -17.34 2.43 -10.36
CA GLN A 261 -18.19 1.71 -11.30
C GLN A 261 -17.37 0.76 -12.19
N ALA A 262 -16.26 1.23 -12.77
CA ALA A 262 -15.41 0.42 -13.65
C ALA A 262 -14.72 -0.73 -12.90
N LEU A 263 -14.40 -0.54 -11.62
CA LEU A 263 -13.74 -1.53 -10.78
C LEU A 263 -14.70 -2.48 -10.06
N GLY A 264 -16.01 -2.23 -10.12
CA GLY A 264 -17.03 -2.99 -9.39
C GLY A 264 -16.98 -2.76 -7.87
N VAL A 265 -16.54 -1.58 -7.43
CA VAL A 265 -16.39 -1.21 -6.00
C VAL A 265 -17.05 0.16 -5.76
N ASP A 266 -17.86 0.31 -4.71
CA ASP A 266 -18.48 1.60 -4.38
C ASP A 266 -17.48 2.56 -3.71
N LEU A 267 -16.67 3.22 -4.54
CA LEU A 267 -15.72 4.24 -4.12
C LEU A 267 -16.37 5.61 -3.85
N LEU A 268 -17.63 5.80 -4.25
CA LEU A 268 -18.33 7.07 -4.02
C LEU A 268 -18.80 7.15 -2.55
N SER A 269 -19.33 6.06 -2.01
CA SER A 269 -19.69 5.93 -0.60
C SER A 269 -18.50 5.54 0.28
N ASN A 270 -17.51 4.83 -0.27
CA ASN A 270 -16.35 4.32 0.48
C ASN A 270 -15.01 4.78 -0.14
N PRO A 271 -14.74 6.09 -0.22
CA PRO A 271 -13.51 6.61 -0.85
C PRO A 271 -12.23 6.20 -0.11
N ASP A 272 -12.31 5.88 1.18
CA ASP A 272 -11.17 5.45 1.99
C ASP A 272 -10.63 4.07 1.60
N LEU A 273 -11.39 3.27 0.83
CA LEU A 273 -10.90 2.00 0.27
C LEU A 273 -9.62 2.18 -0.54
N VAL A 274 -9.41 3.35 -1.15
CA VAL A 274 -8.20 3.68 -1.93
C VAL A 274 -6.94 3.75 -1.04
N VAL A 275 -7.08 3.92 0.29
CA VAL A 275 -5.95 3.97 1.24
C VAL A 275 -6.01 2.90 2.32
N THR A 276 -7.01 2.01 2.28
CA THR A 276 -7.07 0.83 3.16
C THR A 276 -6.86 -0.48 2.41
N ASP A 277 -7.07 -0.51 1.09
CA ASP A 277 -6.82 -1.68 0.24
C ASP A 277 -5.77 -1.32 -0.84
N PRO A 278 -4.56 -1.91 -0.80
CA PRO A 278 -3.49 -1.53 -1.72
C PRO A 278 -3.78 -1.97 -3.16
N THR A 279 -4.55 -3.03 -3.39
CA THR A 279 -4.91 -3.50 -4.73
C THR A 279 -5.94 -2.56 -5.35
N ILE A 280 -6.96 -2.13 -4.59
CA ILE A 280 -7.90 -1.08 -5.02
C ILE A 280 -7.13 0.22 -5.29
N SER A 281 -6.17 0.56 -4.43
CA SER A 281 -5.30 1.74 -4.62
C SER A 281 -4.61 1.74 -5.99
N PHE A 282 -3.91 0.66 -6.34
CA PHE A 282 -3.28 0.52 -7.66
C PHE A 282 -4.31 0.46 -8.80
N LYS A 283 -5.46 -0.20 -8.59
CA LYS A 283 -6.53 -0.28 -9.60
C LYS A 283 -7.10 1.08 -9.96
N THR A 284 -7.24 2.00 -9.01
CA THR A 284 -7.69 3.37 -9.32
C THR A 284 -6.65 4.13 -10.17
N ALA A 285 -5.36 3.94 -9.88
CA ALA A 285 -4.28 4.54 -10.66
C ALA A 285 -4.21 3.97 -12.08
N LEU A 286 -4.33 2.66 -12.23
CA LEU A 286 -4.39 2.01 -13.54
C LEU A 286 -5.66 2.39 -14.30
N TRP A 287 -6.82 2.45 -13.65
CA TRP A 287 -8.04 2.93 -14.26
C TRP A 287 -7.86 4.32 -14.87
N PHE A 288 -7.28 5.26 -14.11
CA PHE A 288 -7.00 6.60 -14.63
C PHE A 288 -6.02 6.55 -15.82
N TRP A 289 -4.95 5.77 -15.70
CA TRP A 289 -3.94 5.62 -16.76
C TRP A 289 -4.51 5.07 -18.07
N MET A 290 -5.45 4.13 -17.97
CA MET A 290 -6.00 3.38 -19.09
C MET A 290 -7.25 4.02 -19.71
N THR A 291 -7.93 4.92 -19.00
CA THR A 291 -9.25 5.44 -19.40
C THR A 291 -9.14 6.81 -20.09
N PRO A 292 -9.53 6.94 -21.37
CA PRO A 292 -9.63 8.23 -22.04
C PRO A 292 -10.73 9.10 -21.43
N GLN A 293 -10.52 10.42 -21.37
CA GLN A 293 -11.52 11.39 -20.95
C GLN A 293 -11.68 12.44 -22.07
N SER A 294 -12.54 12.17 -23.05
CA SER A 294 -12.69 13.02 -24.25
C SER A 294 -12.73 14.52 -23.91
N PRO A 295 -11.91 15.36 -24.57
CA PRO A 295 -11.09 15.08 -25.76
C PRO A 295 -9.74 14.39 -25.48
N GLN A 296 -9.39 14.15 -24.23
CA GLN A 296 -8.09 13.62 -23.83
C GLN A 296 -7.96 12.11 -24.14
N PRO A 297 -6.88 11.66 -24.79
CA PRO A 297 -6.54 10.23 -24.86
C PRO A 297 -6.19 9.69 -23.47
N SER A 298 -6.09 8.36 -23.34
CA SER A 298 -5.51 7.76 -22.14
C SER A 298 -3.99 7.96 -22.10
N CYS A 299 -3.41 7.94 -20.91
CA CYS A 299 -1.95 7.94 -20.75
C CYS A 299 -1.32 6.71 -21.42
N HIS A 300 -2.00 5.56 -21.34
CA HIS A 300 -1.66 4.33 -22.06
C HIS A 300 -1.48 4.58 -23.57
N TYR A 301 -2.48 5.17 -24.24
CA TYR A 301 -2.35 5.42 -25.68
C TYR A 301 -1.26 6.44 -26.01
N ALA A 302 -1.06 7.46 -25.17
CA ALA A 302 -0.03 8.46 -25.35
C ALA A 302 1.40 7.87 -25.27
N ILE A 303 1.67 6.99 -24.29
CA ILE A 303 3.02 6.42 -24.09
C ILE A 303 3.32 5.23 -25.02
N THR A 304 2.28 4.48 -25.42
CA THR A 304 2.43 3.34 -26.32
C THR A 304 2.48 3.75 -27.79
N GLY A 305 2.19 5.02 -28.10
CA GLY A 305 2.10 5.51 -29.47
C GLY A 305 0.85 5.04 -30.22
N SER A 306 -0.15 4.52 -29.51
CA SER A 306 -1.43 4.07 -30.09
C SER A 306 -2.42 5.22 -30.31
N TRP A 307 -2.14 6.41 -29.78
CA TRP A 307 -2.90 7.63 -30.06
C TRP A 307 -2.33 8.37 -31.27
N THR A 308 -3.20 8.66 -32.24
CA THR A 308 -2.89 9.55 -33.37
C THR A 308 -3.34 10.97 -33.02
N PRO A 309 -2.41 11.94 -32.89
CA PRO A 309 -2.77 13.33 -32.60
C PRO A 309 -3.65 13.94 -33.68
N SER A 310 -4.66 14.71 -33.27
CA SER A 310 -5.44 15.52 -34.22
C SER A 310 -4.62 16.69 -34.76
N THR A 311 -5.13 17.38 -35.79
CA THR A 311 -4.54 18.65 -36.26
C THR A 311 -4.43 19.69 -35.14
N ALA A 312 -5.42 19.75 -34.23
CA ALA A 312 -5.40 20.64 -33.09
C ALA A 312 -4.31 20.25 -32.07
N ASP A 313 -4.07 18.95 -31.87
CA ASP A 313 -3.01 18.46 -31.00
C ASP A 313 -1.62 18.76 -31.54
N MET A 314 -1.40 18.51 -32.83
CA MET A 314 -0.13 18.84 -33.48
C MET A 314 0.14 20.35 -33.43
N ALA A 315 -0.86 21.19 -33.70
CA ALA A 315 -0.73 22.65 -33.59
C ALA A 315 -0.51 23.13 -32.15
N ALA A 316 -0.95 22.35 -31.16
CA ALA A 316 -0.71 22.58 -29.74
C ALA A 316 0.60 21.97 -29.22
N GLY A 317 1.41 21.34 -30.09
CA GLY A 317 2.66 20.67 -29.71
C GLY A 317 2.47 19.33 -29.00
N ARG A 318 1.24 18.81 -28.89
CA ARG A 318 0.93 17.56 -28.19
C ARG A 318 1.22 16.37 -29.11
N LEU A 319 2.38 15.75 -28.90
CA LEU A 319 2.87 14.60 -29.67
C LEU A 319 3.09 13.38 -28.77
N PRO A 320 2.95 12.13 -29.27
CA PRO A 320 3.10 10.93 -28.45
C PRO A 320 4.44 10.88 -27.71
N GLY A 321 4.40 10.51 -26.45
CA GLY A 321 5.56 10.52 -25.55
C GLY A 321 5.19 10.81 -24.10
N PHE A 322 6.20 10.78 -23.23
CA PHE A 322 6.02 10.99 -21.79
C PHE A 322 5.45 12.39 -21.47
N GLY A 323 5.82 13.40 -22.25
CA GLY A 323 5.34 14.77 -22.07
C GLY A 323 3.82 14.90 -22.12
N VAL A 324 3.16 14.21 -23.05
CA VAL A 324 1.68 14.23 -23.11
C VAL A 324 1.06 13.56 -21.89
N THR A 325 1.70 12.54 -21.29
CA THR A 325 1.20 11.98 -20.01
C THR A 325 1.25 12.99 -18.87
N ILE A 326 2.25 13.89 -18.85
CA ILE A 326 2.30 15.02 -17.90
C ILE A 326 1.13 15.98 -18.17
N ASN A 327 0.87 16.28 -19.44
CA ASN A 327 -0.22 17.17 -19.85
C ASN A 327 -1.60 16.62 -19.46
N LEU A 328 -1.83 15.32 -19.65
CA LEU A 328 -3.06 14.63 -19.27
C LEU A 328 -3.32 14.67 -17.75
N ILE A 329 -2.27 14.55 -16.94
CA ILE A 329 -2.39 14.48 -15.47
C ILE A 329 -2.40 15.87 -14.83
N ALA A 330 -1.59 16.81 -15.36
CA ALA A 330 -1.29 18.07 -14.69
C ALA A 330 -1.07 19.24 -15.67
N GLY A 331 -1.61 19.17 -16.90
CA GLY A 331 -1.32 20.11 -17.98
C GLY A 331 -1.48 21.57 -17.60
N GLY A 332 -2.59 21.94 -16.94
CA GLY A 332 -2.85 23.32 -16.51
C GLY A 332 -1.81 23.91 -15.55
N ASN A 333 -1.01 23.07 -14.87
CA ASN A 333 -0.01 23.49 -13.89
C ASN A 333 1.44 23.24 -14.35
N ALA A 334 1.65 22.26 -15.24
CA ALA A 334 2.98 21.73 -15.56
C ALA A 334 3.42 21.99 -17.01
N CYS A 335 2.52 22.38 -17.92
CA CYS A 335 2.81 22.43 -19.36
C CYS A 335 2.57 23.80 -19.98
N GLY A 336 3.21 24.05 -21.13
CA GLY A 336 2.95 25.21 -21.99
C GLY A 336 3.59 26.54 -21.57
N ASN A 337 4.41 26.54 -20.51
CA ASN A 337 5.02 27.74 -19.93
C ASN A 337 6.56 27.64 -19.83
N GLY A 338 7.20 26.89 -20.75
CA GLY A 338 8.65 26.65 -20.70
C GLY A 338 9.04 25.66 -19.59
N THR A 339 10.26 25.78 -19.07
CA THR A 339 10.77 24.89 -18.02
C THR A 339 9.94 25.02 -16.73
N ASN A 340 9.45 23.89 -16.23
CA ASN A 340 8.57 23.83 -15.06
C ASN A 340 9.05 22.72 -14.12
N VAL A 341 9.31 23.06 -12.85
CA VAL A 341 9.83 22.10 -11.86
C VAL A 341 8.92 20.89 -11.66
N LEU A 342 7.60 21.06 -11.76
CA LEU A 342 6.63 19.96 -11.61
C LEU A 342 6.74 18.97 -12.78
N ALA A 343 7.05 19.46 -13.98
CA ALA A 343 7.31 18.61 -15.14
C ALA A 343 8.70 17.94 -15.04
N GLU A 344 9.73 18.70 -14.65
CA GLU A 344 11.09 18.20 -14.51
C GLU A 344 11.21 17.09 -13.46
N ASP A 345 10.53 17.21 -12.31
CA ASP A 345 10.56 16.16 -11.29
C ASP A 345 9.92 14.86 -11.79
N ARG A 346 8.80 14.95 -12.55
CA ARG A 346 8.18 13.78 -13.21
C ARG A 346 9.15 13.15 -14.21
N ILE A 347 9.85 13.96 -14.99
CA ILE A 347 10.88 13.52 -15.94
C ILE A 347 12.06 12.86 -15.21
N GLY A 348 12.45 13.38 -14.04
CA GLY A 348 13.51 12.81 -13.21
C GLY A 348 13.22 11.39 -12.75
N PHE A 349 12.01 11.14 -12.24
CA PHE A 349 11.53 9.78 -11.94
C PHE A 349 11.52 8.90 -13.20
N TYR A 350 10.99 9.41 -14.32
CA TYR A 350 10.90 8.65 -15.56
C TYR A 350 12.26 8.21 -16.08
N LYS A 351 13.24 9.13 -16.15
CA LYS A 351 14.61 8.82 -16.56
C LYS A 351 15.25 7.78 -15.64
N ARG A 352 15.08 7.91 -14.31
CA ARG A 352 15.60 6.93 -13.35
C ARG A 352 15.00 5.54 -13.59
N TYR A 353 13.69 5.43 -13.79
CA TYR A 353 13.02 4.15 -14.00
C TYR A 353 13.32 3.51 -15.36
N CYS A 354 13.42 4.32 -16.41
CA CYS A 354 13.91 3.86 -17.71
C CYS A 354 15.34 3.29 -17.62
N ASN A 355 16.24 3.96 -16.88
CA ASN A 355 17.60 3.47 -16.67
C ASN A 355 17.62 2.13 -15.92
N ILE A 356 16.78 1.97 -14.88
CA ILE A 356 16.64 0.69 -14.15
C ILE A 356 16.12 -0.44 -15.06
N LEU A 357 15.20 -0.14 -15.98
CA LEU A 357 14.68 -1.11 -16.96
C LEU A 357 15.57 -1.32 -18.19
N GLY A 358 16.67 -0.56 -18.32
CA GLY A 358 17.54 -0.61 -19.49
C GLY A 358 16.84 -0.22 -20.79
N VAL A 359 16.00 0.83 -20.77
CA VAL A 359 15.28 1.32 -21.95
C VAL A 359 15.53 2.81 -22.19
N GLY A 360 15.59 3.24 -23.45
CA GLY A 360 15.64 4.65 -23.81
C GLY A 360 14.32 5.39 -23.50
N TYR A 361 14.41 6.69 -23.27
CA TYR A 361 13.28 7.53 -22.80
C TYR A 361 12.21 7.77 -23.86
N GLY A 362 12.52 7.53 -25.14
CA GLY A 362 11.68 7.93 -26.26
C GLY A 362 11.79 9.43 -26.55
N ASN A 363 11.00 9.89 -27.51
CA ASN A 363 10.92 11.30 -27.88
C ASN A 363 9.83 12.02 -27.07
N ASN A 364 9.77 13.35 -27.18
CA ASN A 364 8.72 14.19 -26.59
C ASN A 364 8.53 13.93 -25.09
N THR A 365 9.64 13.91 -24.35
CA THR A 365 9.65 13.55 -22.93
C THR A 365 9.12 14.67 -22.02
N ASP A 366 9.13 15.92 -22.48
CA ASP A 366 8.62 17.07 -21.73
C ASP A 366 7.36 17.66 -22.37
N CYS A 367 6.72 18.58 -21.65
CA CYS A 367 5.54 19.29 -22.12
C CYS A 367 5.71 20.83 -22.09
N SER A 368 6.95 21.31 -22.12
CA SER A 368 7.29 22.73 -21.92
C SER A 368 6.57 23.65 -22.93
N ASN A 369 6.42 23.16 -24.17
CA ASN A 369 5.80 23.89 -25.28
C ASN A 369 4.44 23.30 -25.68
N GLN A 370 3.88 22.38 -24.88
CA GLN A 370 2.57 21.79 -25.16
C GLN A 370 1.47 22.64 -24.54
N LYS A 371 0.49 23.08 -25.34
CA LYS A 371 -0.71 23.70 -24.74
C LYS A 371 -1.46 22.66 -23.91
N PRO A 372 -1.91 23.01 -22.69
CA PRO A 372 -2.80 22.16 -21.91
C PRO A 372 -4.02 21.70 -22.72
N PHE A 373 -4.53 20.50 -22.42
CA PHE A 373 -5.79 20.02 -22.99
C PHE A 373 -7.00 20.84 -22.57
#